data_AF-A0A849RV81-F1
#
_entry.id   AF-A0A849RV81-F1
#
_cell.length_a   1.000
_cell.length_b   1.000
_cell.length_c   1.000
_cell.angle_alpha   90.00
_cell.angle_beta   90.00
_cell.angle_gamma   90.00
#
_symmetry.space_group_name_H-M   'P 1'
#
loop_
_entity.id
_entity.type
_entity.pdbx_description
1 polymer ?
#
loop_
_entity_poly.entity_id
_entity_poly.type
_entity_poly.pdbx_seq_one_letter_code
_entity_poly.pdbx_strand_id
1 'polypeptide(L)'
;MSTEKPASTSSVEPVSTDPVDRVIHYHVQTKHHFNRYARALGYLDWANQPDPFRRFEGAPLLSLPLLMPDEDPVSPDYDAIYLPGAVASQPVNVRTLSRFFELALGLSAWKKAGESEWALRNNPSSGNLHPTEGYVVLPRLEGLDLAPGLYHYAPKEHGLELRAGFSAEQIARLLAPFPSGAFLFGLTSVHWREAWKYGERAFRYCNHDVGHAIGTARIAAATLGWHMALLDGVDQDTVALLLGTSRTEDFQDVEPEHPDCLAVVWPSGDVKREALFVKRDDPEMPLFLDPVVVKELAAGLWYGKANQLSGEHGVHWDIIDDVAAASWKVLVEKLSISLPTSSVPISDTLHASLETNDAGPSAGQIIRQRRSAVSFDGKTSISSATFFRMMERVMPCADRPQLDRPMPWDVWSYNPAIHLLLFVHRVDGLRPGLYVLVRDPMKLPFLQQSMNPELVWSPAPGCPEGLPLYWLLEGDAKKLAIQVSCHQDIAGDSAFSFGMVAEFEGRLREGGAWWYPRLFWEAGLLGQVLYLEAEAAGIRATGIGCFFDDPVHEIIAVKGLNLQSLYHFTIGGPVEDGRLMTLPPYEHLKPKGKGSAAC
;
A
#
# COMPACT_ATOMS: atom_id res chain seq x y z
N MET A 1 32.95 -41.65 -35.49
CA MET A 1 33.46 -41.87 -34.12
C MET A 1 32.77 -40.87 -33.23
N SER A 2 32.24 -41.37 -32.11
CA SER A 2 31.31 -40.71 -31.20
C SER A 2 31.87 -39.40 -30.60
N THR A 3 31.06 -38.34 -30.60
CA THR A 3 31.26 -37.18 -29.73
C THR A 3 30.15 -37.20 -28.70
N GLU A 4 30.50 -37.60 -27.48
CA GLU A 4 29.64 -37.65 -26.31
C GLU A 4 29.06 -36.27 -25.98
N LYS A 5 27.74 -36.22 -25.79
CA LYS A 5 27.06 -35.11 -25.11
C LYS A 5 27.37 -35.21 -23.61
N PRO A 6 27.74 -34.13 -22.92
CA PRO A 6 27.79 -34.16 -21.47
C PRO A 6 26.35 -34.18 -20.94
N ALA A 7 25.97 -35.28 -20.29
CA ALA A 7 24.78 -35.36 -19.48
C ALA A 7 25.05 -34.65 -18.15
N SER A 8 24.59 -33.40 -18.01
CA SER A 8 24.43 -32.77 -16.70
C SER A 8 23.02 -33.09 -16.19
N THR A 9 22.88 -34.23 -15.53
CA THR A 9 21.73 -34.47 -14.65
C THR A 9 21.89 -33.56 -13.44
N SER A 10 21.31 -32.35 -13.48
CA SER A 10 21.03 -31.62 -12.25
C SER A 10 20.00 -32.45 -11.49
N SER A 11 20.41 -33.02 -10.36
CA SER A 11 19.48 -33.57 -9.38
C SER A 11 18.58 -32.42 -8.93
N VAL A 12 17.36 -32.36 -9.47
CA VAL A 12 16.32 -31.46 -8.99
C VAL A 12 16.01 -31.92 -7.57
N GLU A 13 16.46 -31.15 -6.57
CA GLU A 13 15.99 -31.38 -5.21
C GLU A 13 14.46 -31.34 -5.22
N PRO A 14 13.78 -32.28 -4.53
CA PRO A 14 12.33 -32.27 -4.49
C PRO A 14 11.85 -30.93 -3.91
N VAL A 15 11.02 -30.22 -4.68
CA VAL A 15 10.39 -28.97 -4.23
C VAL A 15 9.63 -29.27 -2.94
N SER A 16 9.97 -28.57 -1.85
CA SER A 16 9.33 -28.77 -0.56
C SER A 16 7.82 -28.56 -0.68
N THR A 17 7.04 -29.44 -0.06
CA THR A 17 5.58 -29.30 0.00
C THR A 17 5.13 -28.35 1.12
N ASP A 18 6.03 -27.96 2.03
CA ASP A 18 5.73 -26.98 3.07
C ASP A 18 5.50 -25.60 2.44
N PRO A 19 4.32 -24.97 2.62
CA PRO A 19 4.06 -23.63 2.12
C PRO A 19 5.10 -22.59 2.57
N VAL A 20 5.64 -22.71 3.79
CA VAL A 20 6.65 -21.76 4.29
C VAL A 20 7.95 -21.88 3.50
N ASP A 21 8.41 -23.11 3.23
CA ASP A 21 9.58 -23.34 2.39
C ASP A 21 9.37 -22.82 0.96
N ARG A 22 8.17 -22.96 0.39
CA ARG A 22 7.85 -22.45 -0.96
C ARG A 22 7.93 -20.93 -1.05
N VAL A 23 7.39 -20.19 -0.06
CA VAL A 23 7.53 -18.72 -0.06
C VAL A 23 8.96 -18.26 0.22
N ILE A 24 9.72 -18.99 1.05
CA ILE A 24 11.16 -18.74 1.25
C ILE A 24 11.93 -19.01 -0.04
N HIS A 25 11.61 -20.10 -0.75
CA HIS A 25 12.21 -20.43 -2.03
C HIS A 25 11.94 -19.35 -3.08
N TYR A 26 10.68 -18.90 -3.21
CA TYR A 26 10.34 -17.74 -4.04
C TYR A 26 11.18 -16.53 -3.67
N HIS A 27 11.27 -16.20 -2.37
CA HIS A 27 12.10 -15.09 -1.92
C HIS A 27 13.56 -15.24 -2.36
N VAL A 28 14.20 -16.38 -2.12
CA VAL A 28 15.62 -16.58 -2.49
C VAL A 28 15.80 -16.53 -4.01
N GLN A 29 14.90 -17.13 -4.78
CA GLN A 29 15.01 -17.17 -6.23
C GLN A 29 14.86 -15.78 -6.86
N THR A 30 13.94 -14.95 -6.37
CA THR A 30 13.68 -13.63 -6.96
C THR A 30 14.57 -12.53 -6.42
N LYS A 31 15.65 -12.85 -5.69
CA LYS A 31 16.67 -11.88 -5.29
C LYS A 31 17.44 -11.36 -6.51
N HIS A 32 17.82 -10.08 -6.46
CA HIS A 32 18.88 -9.58 -7.33
C HIS A 32 20.24 -9.77 -6.66
N HIS A 33 21.23 -10.17 -7.44
CA HIS A 33 22.63 -10.23 -7.07
C HIS A 33 23.44 -9.40 -8.07
N PHE A 34 24.65 -8.98 -7.69
CA PHE A 34 25.54 -8.19 -8.57
C PHE A 34 25.73 -8.78 -9.97
N ASN A 35 25.79 -10.11 -10.06
CA ASN A 35 26.03 -10.84 -11.31
C ASN A 35 24.77 -11.51 -11.89
N ARG A 36 23.60 -11.32 -11.27
CA ARG A 36 22.36 -12.01 -11.64
C ARG A 36 21.13 -11.27 -11.13
N TYR A 37 20.44 -10.55 -12.01
CA TYR A 37 19.10 -10.04 -11.70
C TYR A 37 18.06 -11.18 -11.66
N ALA A 38 16.96 -10.99 -10.92
CA ALA A 38 15.80 -11.87 -11.00
C ALA A 38 15.31 -11.99 -12.46
N ARG A 39 14.78 -13.16 -12.83
CA ARG A 39 14.42 -13.43 -14.21
C ARG A 39 13.19 -12.62 -14.63
N ALA A 40 13.29 -12.04 -15.82
CA ALA A 40 12.21 -11.38 -16.54
C ALA A 40 12.40 -11.67 -18.04
N LEU A 41 11.54 -11.11 -18.90
CA LEU A 41 11.63 -11.31 -20.36
C LEU A 41 12.95 -10.80 -20.97
N GLY A 42 13.65 -9.88 -20.31
CA GLY A 42 14.88 -9.26 -20.79
C GLY A 42 14.67 -8.15 -21.83
N TYR A 43 13.42 -7.92 -22.25
CA TYR A 43 12.96 -6.81 -23.07
C TYR A 43 11.52 -6.45 -22.66
N LEU A 44 11.00 -5.32 -23.16
CA LEU A 44 9.61 -4.90 -22.93
C LEU A 44 8.77 -5.20 -24.17
N ASP A 45 7.78 -6.06 -24.02
CA ASP A 45 6.80 -6.36 -25.07
C ASP A 45 5.70 -5.30 -25.09
N TRP A 46 5.99 -4.15 -25.70
CA TRP A 46 5.06 -3.02 -25.77
C TRP A 46 3.75 -3.33 -26.51
N ALA A 47 3.73 -4.34 -27.39
CA ALA A 47 2.52 -4.73 -28.10
C ALA A 47 1.49 -5.37 -27.17
N ASN A 48 1.95 -6.00 -26.09
CA ASN A 48 1.13 -6.68 -25.10
C ASN A 48 1.19 -6.00 -23.72
N GLN A 49 1.54 -4.71 -23.66
CA GLN A 49 1.47 -3.96 -22.40
C GLN A 49 0.04 -4.03 -21.84
N PRO A 50 -0.14 -4.50 -20.60
CA PRO A 50 -1.47 -4.69 -20.04
C PRO A 50 -2.16 -3.35 -19.79
N ASP A 51 -3.45 -3.28 -20.13
CA ASP A 51 -4.31 -2.15 -19.80
C ASP A 51 -4.34 -2.00 -18.25
N PRO A 52 -3.97 -0.82 -17.71
CA PRO A 52 -4.05 -0.59 -16.28
C PRO A 52 -5.49 -0.43 -15.77
N PHE A 53 -6.51 -0.52 -16.63
CA PHE A 53 -7.91 -0.32 -16.27
C PHE A 53 -8.74 -1.59 -16.44
N ARG A 54 -9.05 -2.26 -15.32
CA ARG A 54 -10.07 -3.31 -15.31
C ARG A 54 -11.44 -2.67 -15.50
N ARG A 55 -12.29 -3.34 -16.28
CA ARG A 55 -13.72 -3.04 -16.46
C ARG A 55 -14.49 -4.35 -16.43
N PHE A 56 -15.72 -4.29 -15.94
CA PHE A 56 -16.66 -5.42 -16.03
C PHE A 56 -17.74 -5.12 -17.07
N GLU A 57 -17.49 -5.54 -18.32
CA GLU A 57 -18.38 -5.30 -19.45
C GLU A 57 -19.77 -5.88 -19.20
N GLY A 58 -20.80 -5.02 -19.26
CA GLY A 58 -22.19 -5.40 -18.96
C GLY A 58 -22.61 -5.14 -17.51
N ALA A 59 -21.70 -4.76 -16.62
CA ALA A 59 -22.05 -4.26 -15.29
C ALA A 59 -22.65 -2.84 -15.38
N PRO A 60 -23.74 -2.53 -14.67
CA PRO A 60 -24.23 -1.16 -14.54
C PRO A 60 -23.17 -0.25 -13.91
N LEU A 61 -22.80 0.83 -14.59
CA LEU A 61 -21.84 1.83 -14.12
C LEU A 61 -22.56 3.04 -13.53
N LEU A 62 -22.31 3.34 -12.26
CA LEU A 62 -22.66 4.61 -11.64
C LEU A 62 -21.46 5.56 -11.69
N SER A 63 -21.61 6.74 -12.28
CA SER A 63 -20.61 7.81 -12.17
C SER A 63 -20.61 8.45 -10.77
N LEU A 64 -19.44 8.56 -10.17
CA LEU A 64 -19.24 9.36 -8.96
C LEU A 64 -19.00 10.83 -9.34
N PRO A 65 -19.45 11.79 -8.52
CA PRO A 65 -19.30 13.22 -8.83
C PRO A 65 -17.82 13.65 -8.79
N LEU A 66 -17.32 14.26 -9.87
CA LEU A 66 -15.99 14.89 -9.86
C LEU A 66 -16.04 16.19 -9.07
N LEU A 67 -15.69 16.11 -7.78
CA LEU A 67 -15.74 17.24 -6.85
C LEU A 67 -14.49 18.11 -6.96
N MET A 68 -14.66 19.43 -7.06
CA MET A 68 -13.53 20.37 -7.04
C MET A 68 -12.81 20.34 -5.67
N PRO A 69 -11.52 20.73 -5.58
CA PRO A 69 -10.78 20.66 -4.31
C PRO A 69 -11.39 21.46 -3.16
N ASP A 70 -12.04 22.58 -3.47
CA ASP A 70 -12.74 23.50 -2.57
C ASP A 70 -14.23 23.17 -2.39
N GLU A 71 -14.71 22.10 -3.02
CA GLU A 71 -16.09 21.65 -2.93
C GLU A 71 -16.29 20.66 -1.77
N ASP A 72 -17.42 20.75 -1.06
CA ASP A 72 -17.71 19.86 0.08
C ASP A 72 -17.78 18.37 -0.31
N PRO A 73 -17.17 17.44 0.45
CA PRO A 73 -16.37 17.70 1.65
C PRO A 73 -15.00 18.27 1.28
N VAL A 74 -14.67 19.42 1.86
CA VAL A 74 -13.36 20.06 1.73
C VAL A 74 -12.35 19.26 2.53
N SER A 75 -11.16 19.08 1.97
CA SER A 75 -10.10 18.32 2.63
C SER A 75 -9.52 19.13 3.81
N PRO A 76 -9.30 18.51 4.98
CA PRO A 76 -8.70 19.18 6.13
C PRO A 76 -7.22 19.47 5.90
N ASP A 77 -6.60 20.22 6.81
CA ASP A 77 -5.15 20.43 6.86
C ASP A 77 -4.40 19.09 6.97
N TYR A 78 -3.23 18.99 6.35
CA TYR A 78 -2.46 17.75 6.33
C TYR A 78 -2.01 17.27 7.72
N ASP A 79 -1.70 18.16 8.65
CA ASP A 79 -1.33 17.73 10.00
C ASP A 79 -2.57 17.34 10.85
N ALA A 80 -3.76 17.83 10.52
CA ALA A 80 -4.98 17.54 11.25
C ALA A 80 -5.41 16.07 11.15
N ILE A 81 -5.12 15.39 10.02
CA ILE A 81 -5.48 13.96 9.86
C ILE A 81 -4.70 13.03 10.80
N TYR A 82 -3.61 13.50 11.40
CA TYR A 82 -2.81 12.75 12.39
C TYR A 82 -3.21 13.06 13.84
N LEU A 83 -4.07 14.05 14.07
CA LEU A 83 -4.52 14.47 15.39
C LEU A 83 -5.88 13.82 15.71
N PRO A 84 -5.97 12.97 16.76
CA PRO A 84 -7.23 12.34 17.14
C PRO A 84 -8.34 13.37 17.35
N GLY A 85 -9.47 13.20 16.65
CA GLY A 85 -10.65 14.06 16.76
C GLY A 85 -10.55 15.43 16.07
N ALA A 86 -9.44 15.78 15.41
CA ALA A 86 -9.29 17.08 14.74
C ALA A 86 -10.09 17.19 13.43
N VAL A 87 -10.39 16.06 12.78
CA VAL A 87 -11.20 16.03 11.55
C VAL A 87 -12.62 15.60 11.89
N ALA A 88 -13.59 16.47 11.58
CA ALA A 88 -15.00 16.17 11.80
C ALA A 88 -15.48 15.01 10.91
N SER A 89 -16.11 14.03 11.54
CA SER A 89 -16.67 12.84 10.89
C SER A 89 -17.79 13.21 9.92
N GLN A 90 -17.62 12.85 8.65
CA GLN A 90 -18.61 13.06 7.59
C GLN A 90 -19.58 11.88 7.48
N PRO A 91 -20.85 12.07 7.11
CA PRO A 91 -21.73 10.95 6.82
C PRO A 91 -21.30 10.22 5.54
N VAL A 92 -21.55 8.91 5.47
CA VAL A 92 -21.31 8.12 4.26
C VAL A 92 -22.41 8.42 3.24
N ASN A 93 -22.06 9.09 2.15
CA ASN A 93 -22.94 9.45 1.03
C ASN A 93 -22.14 9.47 -0.29
N VAL A 94 -22.79 9.80 -1.41
CA VAL A 94 -22.13 9.75 -2.73
C VAL A 94 -20.91 10.66 -2.83
N ARG A 95 -20.98 11.86 -2.23
CA ARG A 95 -19.92 12.87 -2.34
C ARG A 95 -18.73 12.47 -1.48
N THR A 96 -18.97 11.99 -0.28
CA THR A 96 -17.91 11.52 0.63
C THR A 96 -17.29 10.21 0.13
N LEU A 97 -18.07 9.29 -0.45
CA LEU A 97 -17.53 8.12 -1.16
C LEU A 97 -16.73 8.51 -2.41
N SER A 98 -17.20 9.49 -3.18
CA SER A 98 -16.45 10.04 -4.31
C SER A 98 -15.08 10.54 -3.88
N ARG A 99 -15.04 11.33 -2.80
CA ARG A 99 -13.80 11.88 -2.25
C ARG A 99 -12.88 10.78 -1.71
N PHE A 100 -13.43 9.78 -1.02
CA PHE A 100 -12.69 8.62 -0.56
C PHE A 100 -12.00 7.90 -1.71
N PHE A 101 -12.75 7.51 -2.75
CA PHE A 101 -12.20 6.79 -3.90
C PHE A 101 -11.25 7.64 -4.75
N GLU A 102 -11.55 8.94 -4.92
CA GLU A 102 -10.66 9.89 -5.56
C GLU A 102 -9.29 9.82 -4.88
N LEU A 103 -9.23 10.09 -3.57
CA LEU A 103 -7.97 10.19 -2.82
C LEU A 103 -7.29 8.83 -2.59
N ALA A 104 -8.05 7.74 -2.52
CA ALA A 104 -7.50 6.40 -2.29
C ALA A 104 -6.90 5.77 -3.55
N LEU A 105 -7.63 5.79 -4.67
CA LEU A 105 -7.34 4.99 -5.88
C LEU A 105 -7.54 5.75 -7.20
N GLY A 106 -8.04 6.98 -7.16
CA GLY A 106 -8.36 7.78 -8.34
C GLY A 106 -7.13 8.26 -9.10
N LEU A 107 -7.38 8.74 -10.32
CA LEU A 107 -6.38 9.42 -11.14
C LEU A 107 -5.97 10.75 -10.49
N SER A 108 -4.67 11.01 -10.49
CA SER A 108 -4.07 12.25 -9.95
C SER A 108 -3.63 13.21 -11.06
N ALA A 109 -3.27 12.69 -12.23
CA ALA A 109 -2.98 13.42 -13.46
C ALA A 109 -2.82 12.45 -14.62
N TRP A 110 -2.65 13.00 -15.83
CA TRP A 110 -2.03 12.30 -16.95
C TRP A 110 -0.69 12.94 -17.28
N LYS A 111 0.24 12.14 -17.78
CA LYS A 111 1.51 12.61 -18.35
C LYS A 111 1.52 12.35 -19.83
N LYS A 112 2.10 13.30 -20.58
CA LYS A 112 2.24 13.19 -22.03
C LYS A 112 3.64 13.57 -22.48
N ALA A 113 4.20 12.73 -23.35
CA ALA A 113 5.48 12.95 -24.01
C ALA A 113 5.37 12.54 -25.48
N GLY A 114 5.32 13.52 -26.40
CA GLY A 114 5.04 13.25 -27.80
C GLY A 114 3.66 12.61 -28.00
N GLU A 115 3.63 11.43 -28.61
CA GLU A 115 2.41 10.64 -28.84
C GLU A 115 2.05 9.72 -27.65
N SER A 116 2.97 9.49 -26.71
CA SER A 116 2.74 8.65 -25.54
C SER A 116 2.04 9.42 -24.43
N GLU A 117 0.99 8.83 -23.87
CA GLU A 117 0.20 9.39 -22.77
C GLU A 117 -0.10 8.28 -21.75
N TRP A 118 0.07 8.57 -20.45
CA TRP A 118 -0.18 7.60 -19.39
C TRP A 118 -0.80 8.24 -18.16
N ALA A 119 -1.72 7.53 -17.51
CA ALA A 119 -2.37 7.97 -16.31
C ALA A 119 -1.48 7.77 -15.08
N LEU A 120 -1.57 8.70 -14.13
CA LEU A 120 -1.00 8.58 -12.80
C LEU A 120 -2.15 8.47 -11.79
N ARG A 121 -1.94 7.69 -10.72
CA ARG A 121 -2.90 7.56 -9.61
C ARG A 121 -2.42 8.24 -8.35
N ASN A 122 -3.32 8.42 -7.39
CA ASN A 122 -2.98 8.92 -6.06
C ASN A 122 -2.12 7.91 -5.28
N ASN A 123 -2.41 6.61 -5.40
CA ASN A 123 -1.51 5.56 -4.95
C ASN A 123 -0.35 5.36 -5.95
N PRO A 124 0.90 5.21 -5.47
CA PRO A 124 2.03 4.84 -6.30
C PRO A 124 1.89 3.38 -6.74
N SER A 125 2.56 3.05 -7.85
CA SER A 125 2.65 1.68 -8.34
C SER A 125 4.00 1.46 -9.00
N SER A 126 4.56 0.27 -8.80
CA SER A 126 5.81 -0.11 -9.41
C SER A 126 5.70 -0.06 -10.95
N GLY A 127 6.57 0.73 -11.58
CA GLY A 127 6.53 0.93 -13.03
C GLY A 127 5.27 1.62 -13.58
N ASN A 128 4.40 2.16 -12.72
CA ASN A 128 3.08 2.71 -13.07
C ASN A 128 2.16 1.67 -13.75
N LEU A 129 2.17 0.43 -13.26
CA LEU A 129 1.43 -0.70 -13.85
C LEU A 129 0.09 -0.97 -13.17
N HIS A 130 -0.09 -0.53 -11.93
CA HIS A 130 -1.33 -0.56 -11.15
C HIS A 130 -1.98 -1.95 -11.11
N PRO A 131 -1.34 -2.98 -10.52
CA PRO A 131 -1.94 -4.31 -10.37
C PRO A 131 -3.20 -4.31 -9.48
N THR A 132 -3.29 -3.36 -8.55
CA THR A 132 -4.35 -3.32 -7.53
C THR A 132 -5.67 -2.77 -8.06
N GLU A 133 -6.76 -3.53 -7.87
CA GLU A 133 -8.15 -3.11 -8.10
C GLU A 133 -8.89 -2.89 -6.77
N GLY A 134 -9.88 -2.00 -6.79
CA GLY A 134 -10.63 -1.59 -5.60
C GLY A 134 -12.10 -1.96 -5.67
N TYR A 135 -12.65 -2.45 -4.56
CA TYR A 135 -14.04 -2.87 -4.44
C TYR A 135 -14.68 -2.26 -3.19
N VAL A 136 -16.00 -2.14 -3.19
CA VAL A 136 -16.77 -1.73 -2.02
C VAL A 136 -18.08 -2.50 -1.91
N VAL A 137 -18.41 -2.90 -0.68
CA VAL A 137 -19.71 -3.48 -0.33
C VAL A 137 -20.49 -2.43 0.45
N LEU A 138 -21.54 -1.91 -0.18
CA LEU A 138 -22.33 -0.79 0.34
C LEU A 138 -23.72 -1.25 0.79
N PRO A 139 -24.21 -0.77 1.95
CA PRO A 139 -25.63 -0.79 2.25
C PRO A 139 -26.39 0.20 1.35
N ARG A 140 -27.71 0.25 1.48
CA ARG A 140 -28.47 1.35 0.89
C ARG A 140 -28.05 2.65 1.57
N LEU A 141 -27.63 3.63 0.78
CA LEU A 141 -27.23 4.96 1.27
C LEU A 141 -28.36 5.97 1.02
N GLU A 142 -28.56 6.88 1.98
CA GLU A 142 -29.52 7.97 1.83
C GLU A 142 -29.10 8.93 0.72
N GLY A 143 -30.06 9.38 -0.10
CA GLY A 143 -29.80 10.33 -1.20
C GLY A 143 -29.12 9.72 -2.43
N LEU A 144 -28.97 8.41 -2.48
CA LEU A 144 -28.39 7.65 -3.59
C LEU A 144 -29.38 6.64 -4.13
N ASP A 145 -29.59 6.64 -5.45
CA ASP A 145 -30.29 5.55 -6.15
C ASP A 145 -29.33 4.38 -6.43
N LEU A 146 -28.61 3.96 -5.37
CA LEU A 146 -27.72 2.80 -5.40
C LEU A 146 -28.40 1.61 -4.72
N ALA A 147 -28.41 0.48 -5.42
CA ALA A 147 -28.79 -0.77 -4.79
C ALA A 147 -27.76 -1.15 -3.71
N PRO A 148 -28.15 -1.74 -2.58
CA PRO A 148 -27.18 -2.41 -1.72
C PRO A 148 -26.46 -3.50 -2.53
N GLY A 149 -25.15 -3.62 -2.39
CA GLY A 149 -24.39 -4.51 -3.27
C GLY A 149 -22.87 -4.39 -3.19
N LEU A 150 -22.20 -5.28 -3.93
CA LEU A 150 -20.78 -5.21 -4.25
C LEU A 150 -20.57 -4.38 -5.51
N TYR A 151 -19.60 -3.48 -5.46
CA TYR A 151 -19.20 -2.62 -6.56
C TYR A 151 -17.69 -2.69 -6.79
N HIS A 152 -17.29 -2.72 -8.06
CA HIS A 152 -15.91 -2.50 -8.50
C HIS A 152 -15.71 -1.00 -8.79
N TYR A 153 -14.63 -0.39 -8.31
CA TYR A 153 -14.30 0.99 -8.62
C TYR A 153 -13.51 1.07 -9.93
N ALA A 154 -14.08 1.72 -10.93
CA ALA A 154 -13.46 1.93 -12.23
C ALA A 154 -12.74 3.31 -12.24
N PRO A 155 -11.40 3.35 -12.06
CA PRO A 155 -10.68 4.60 -11.79
C PRO A 155 -10.61 5.51 -13.01
N LYS A 156 -10.71 5.00 -14.25
CA LYS A 156 -10.71 5.84 -15.46
C LYS A 156 -12.03 6.60 -15.63
N GLU A 157 -13.12 6.00 -15.19
CA GLU A 157 -14.48 6.53 -15.28
C GLU A 157 -14.87 7.33 -14.03
N HIS A 158 -14.06 7.25 -12.96
CA HIS A 158 -14.42 7.69 -11.62
C HIS A 158 -15.83 7.23 -11.26
N GLY A 159 -16.04 5.91 -11.28
CA GLY A 159 -17.36 5.32 -11.13
C GLY A 159 -17.34 3.95 -10.46
N LEU A 160 -18.53 3.45 -10.12
CA LEU A 160 -18.76 2.17 -9.46
C LEU A 160 -19.55 1.25 -10.40
N GLU A 161 -18.98 0.10 -10.72
CA GLU A 161 -19.63 -0.97 -11.49
C GLU A 161 -20.31 -1.94 -10.54
N LEU A 162 -21.64 -2.05 -10.59
CA LEU A 162 -22.40 -2.99 -9.77
C LEU A 162 -22.05 -4.42 -10.20
N ARG A 163 -21.41 -5.20 -9.31
CA ARG A 163 -21.04 -6.59 -9.56
C ARG A 163 -22.04 -7.57 -9.00
N ALA A 164 -22.57 -7.32 -7.81
CA ALA A 164 -23.60 -8.16 -7.21
C ALA A 164 -24.59 -7.30 -6.41
N GLY A 165 -25.89 -7.52 -6.63
CA GLY A 165 -26.94 -6.87 -5.85
C GLY A 165 -27.29 -7.67 -4.60
N PHE A 166 -27.42 -7.01 -3.46
CA PHE A 166 -27.75 -7.62 -2.18
C PHE A 166 -29.10 -7.13 -1.68
N SER A 167 -29.85 -7.98 -0.97
CA SER A 167 -31.06 -7.54 -0.27
C SER A 167 -30.69 -6.68 0.95
N ALA A 168 -31.61 -5.82 1.39
CA ALA A 168 -31.42 -5.00 2.59
C ALA A 168 -31.16 -5.86 3.85
N GLU A 169 -31.79 -7.05 3.92
CA GLU A 169 -31.60 -7.98 5.03
C GLU A 169 -30.22 -8.65 4.99
N GLN A 170 -29.77 -9.09 3.80
CA GLN A 170 -28.47 -9.74 3.66
C GLN A 170 -27.34 -8.78 4.03
N ILE A 171 -27.38 -7.55 3.54
CA ILE A 171 -26.34 -6.56 3.84
C ILE A 171 -26.38 -6.11 5.30
N ALA A 172 -27.57 -5.97 5.90
CA ALA A 172 -27.70 -5.64 7.31
C ALA A 172 -27.12 -6.73 8.22
N ARG A 173 -27.32 -8.02 7.87
CA ARG A 173 -26.71 -9.13 8.62
C ARG A 173 -25.19 -9.14 8.51
N LEU A 174 -24.64 -8.89 7.32
CA LEU A 174 -23.19 -8.78 7.12
C LEU A 174 -22.57 -7.66 7.96
N LEU A 175 -23.25 -6.51 8.02
CA LEU A 175 -22.71 -5.30 8.65
C LEU A 175 -23.06 -5.14 10.14
N ALA A 176 -24.01 -5.93 10.68
CA ALA A 176 -24.41 -5.87 12.09
C ALA A 176 -23.25 -5.96 13.11
N PRO A 177 -22.17 -6.75 12.85
CA PRO A 177 -21.01 -6.80 13.75
C PRO A 177 -20.10 -5.57 13.69
N PHE A 178 -20.37 -4.57 12.85
CA PHE A 178 -19.56 -3.34 12.74
C PHE A 178 -20.30 -2.09 13.23
N PRO A 179 -19.58 -0.97 13.49
CA PRO A 179 -20.18 0.31 13.89
C PRO A 179 -21.23 0.82 12.89
N SER A 180 -22.13 1.69 13.38
CA SER A 180 -23.15 2.30 12.53
C SER A 180 -22.53 3.07 11.37
N GLY A 181 -23.12 2.96 10.18
CA GLY A 181 -22.59 3.57 8.96
C GLY A 181 -21.37 2.85 8.37
N ALA A 182 -21.01 1.68 8.90
CA ALA A 182 -19.92 0.89 8.34
C ALA A 182 -20.24 0.38 6.92
N PHE A 183 -19.19 0.26 6.12
CA PHE A 183 -19.17 -0.43 4.83
C PHE A 183 -17.85 -1.22 4.69
N LEU A 184 -17.78 -2.12 3.72
CA LEU A 184 -16.54 -2.87 3.47
C LEU A 184 -15.83 -2.35 2.22
N PHE A 185 -14.52 -2.27 2.29
CA PHE A 185 -13.62 -1.97 1.19
C PHE A 185 -12.75 -3.20 0.92
N GLY A 186 -12.52 -3.54 -0.35
CA GLY A 186 -11.74 -4.70 -0.74
C GLY A 186 -10.68 -4.36 -1.78
N LEU A 187 -9.58 -5.10 -1.75
CA LEU A 187 -8.50 -5.00 -2.72
C LEU A 187 -8.24 -6.36 -3.36
N THR A 188 -7.96 -6.34 -4.66
CA THR A 188 -7.50 -7.49 -5.42
C THR A 188 -6.30 -7.09 -6.28
N SER A 189 -5.55 -8.07 -6.80
CA SER A 189 -4.36 -7.84 -7.63
C SER A 189 -4.40 -8.62 -8.93
N VAL A 190 -4.11 -7.95 -10.04
CA VAL A 190 -3.82 -8.57 -11.34
C VAL A 190 -2.31 -8.78 -11.47
N HIS A 191 -1.81 -9.96 -11.08
CA HIS A 191 -0.36 -10.26 -11.09
C HIS A 191 0.29 -10.06 -12.47
N TRP A 192 -0.44 -10.32 -13.56
CA TRP A 192 0.08 -10.17 -14.92
C TRP A 192 0.55 -8.74 -15.22
N ARG A 193 -0.10 -7.72 -14.65
CA ARG A 193 0.29 -6.31 -14.85
C ARG A 193 1.74 -6.07 -14.47
N GLU A 194 2.15 -6.61 -13.33
CA GLU A 194 3.53 -6.52 -12.85
C GLU A 194 4.45 -7.55 -13.54
N ALA A 195 3.96 -8.76 -13.81
CA ALA A 195 4.73 -9.84 -14.41
C ALA A 195 5.19 -9.51 -15.84
N TRP A 196 4.38 -8.75 -16.60
CA TRP A 196 4.73 -8.25 -17.92
C TRP A 196 6.09 -7.52 -17.94
N LYS A 197 6.38 -6.73 -16.89
CA LYS A 197 7.63 -5.95 -16.79
C LYS A 197 8.69 -6.64 -15.94
N TYR A 198 8.30 -7.22 -14.82
CA TYR A 198 9.21 -7.62 -13.76
C TYR A 198 9.41 -9.13 -13.61
N GLY A 199 8.73 -9.93 -14.44
CA GLY A 199 8.84 -11.38 -14.45
C GLY A 199 8.59 -11.98 -13.07
N GLU A 200 9.50 -12.85 -12.62
CA GLU A 200 9.34 -13.62 -11.38
C GLU A 200 9.17 -12.71 -10.13
N ARG A 201 9.68 -11.47 -10.14
CA ARG A 201 9.62 -10.56 -8.97
C ARG A 201 8.25 -9.87 -8.81
N ALA A 202 7.33 -10.05 -9.75
CA ALA A 202 6.04 -9.37 -9.77
C ALA A 202 5.16 -9.58 -8.53
N PHE A 203 5.17 -10.77 -7.93
CA PHE A 203 4.39 -11.02 -6.70
C PHE A 203 4.82 -10.10 -5.55
N ARG A 204 6.12 -9.80 -5.41
CA ARG A 204 6.61 -8.81 -4.44
C ARG A 204 6.04 -7.42 -4.71
N TYR A 205 6.03 -7.00 -5.97
CA TYR A 205 5.58 -5.66 -6.37
C TYR A 205 4.07 -5.49 -6.25
N CYS A 206 3.28 -6.53 -6.59
CA CYS A 206 1.84 -6.52 -6.32
C CYS A 206 1.55 -6.29 -4.84
N ASN A 207 2.27 -6.98 -3.95
CA ASN A 207 2.04 -6.83 -2.51
C ASN A 207 2.57 -5.49 -1.95
N HIS A 208 3.64 -4.91 -2.51
CA HIS A 208 4.02 -3.53 -2.17
C HIS A 208 2.91 -2.55 -2.54
N ASP A 209 2.32 -2.71 -3.72
CA ASP A 209 1.23 -1.86 -4.20
C ASP A 209 -0.04 -2.02 -3.35
N VAL A 210 -0.37 -3.24 -2.89
CA VAL A 210 -1.44 -3.46 -1.90
C VAL A 210 -1.16 -2.70 -0.60
N GLY A 211 0.07 -2.75 -0.08
CA GLY A 211 0.46 -1.98 1.10
C GLY A 211 0.29 -0.48 0.93
N HIS A 212 0.71 0.05 -0.22
CA HIS A 212 0.49 1.44 -0.59
C HIS A 212 -1.00 1.78 -0.66
N ALA A 213 -1.83 0.91 -1.26
CA ALA A 213 -3.26 1.09 -1.40
C ALA A 213 -4.01 1.04 -0.05
N ILE A 214 -3.60 0.17 0.88
CA ILE A 214 -4.10 0.16 2.26
C ILE A 214 -3.82 1.51 2.93
N GLY A 215 -2.60 2.03 2.78
CA GLY A 215 -2.21 3.33 3.32
C GLY A 215 -3.01 4.49 2.71
N THR A 216 -3.17 4.53 1.38
CA THR A 216 -3.95 5.60 0.73
C THR A 216 -5.42 5.54 1.11
N ALA A 217 -6.02 4.35 1.20
CA ALA A 217 -7.40 4.18 1.64
C ALA A 217 -7.58 4.65 3.09
N ARG A 218 -6.68 4.27 4.01
CA ARG A 218 -6.75 4.73 5.41
C ARG A 218 -6.60 6.24 5.53
N ILE A 219 -5.65 6.84 4.81
CA ILE A 219 -5.41 8.29 4.80
C ILE A 219 -6.62 9.02 4.17
N ALA A 220 -7.17 8.51 3.06
CA ALA A 220 -8.38 9.06 2.44
C ALA A 220 -9.58 9.01 3.40
N ALA A 221 -9.78 7.90 4.13
CA ALA A 221 -10.77 7.80 5.19
C ALA A 221 -10.53 8.85 6.30
N ALA A 222 -9.28 9.08 6.71
CA ALA A 222 -8.93 10.09 7.71
C ALA A 222 -9.33 11.51 7.28
N THR A 223 -9.23 11.84 5.98
CA THR A 223 -9.67 13.15 5.46
C THR A 223 -11.17 13.41 5.61
N LEU A 224 -11.96 12.36 5.85
CA LEU A 224 -13.41 12.41 6.06
C LEU A 224 -13.80 12.18 7.53
N GLY A 225 -12.81 12.10 8.43
CA GLY A 225 -13.04 11.72 9.83
C GLY A 225 -13.57 10.30 9.99
N TRP A 226 -13.17 9.39 9.09
CA TRP A 226 -13.52 7.97 9.14
C TRP A 226 -12.36 7.14 9.70
N HIS A 227 -12.71 6.02 10.30
CA HIS A 227 -11.81 4.96 10.71
C HIS A 227 -11.80 3.83 9.67
N MET A 228 -10.73 3.04 9.68
CA MET A 228 -10.60 1.85 8.85
C MET A 228 -9.75 0.80 9.59
N ALA A 229 -10.13 -0.47 9.49
CA ALA A 229 -9.38 -1.59 10.04
C ALA A 229 -9.41 -2.77 9.06
N LEU A 230 -8.27 -3.46 8.91
CA LEU A 230 -8.20 -4.69 8.11
C LEU A 230 -8.99 -5.82 8.77
N LEU A 231 -9.74 -6.58 7.98
CA LEU A 231 -10.42 -7.79 8.40
C LEU A 231 -9.47 -8.99 8.28
N ASP A 232 -8.32 -8.90 8.94
CA ASP A 232 -7.25 -9.89 8.85
C ASP A 232 -7.58 -11.24 9.51
N GLY A 233 -8.73 -11.37 10.18
CA GLY A 233 -9.25 -12.66 10.68
C GLY A 233 -9.94 -13.49 9.59
N VAL A 234 -10.26 -12.91 8.43
CA VAL A 234 -10.93 -13.58 7.30
C VAL A 234 -9.97 -14.50 6.56
N ASP A 235 -10.45 -15.65 6.11
CA ASP A 235 -9.71 -16.52 5.18
C ASP A 235 -9.87 -16.03 3.74
N GLN A 236 -8.91 -16.38 2.88
CA GLN A 236 -8.84 -15.84 1.53
C GLN A 236 -9.92 -16.38 0.59
N ASP A 237 -10.52 -17.55 0.87
CA ASP A 237 -11.66 -18.06 0.11
C ASP A 237 -12.91 -17.21 0.37
N THR A 238 -13.13 -16.78 1.61
CA THR A 238 -14.20 -15.84 1.97
C THR A 238 -13.99 -14.48 1.29
N VAL A 239 -12.76 -13.97 1.22
CA VAL A 239 -12.44 -12.75 0.45
C VAL A 239 -12.75 -12.95 -1.03
N ALA A 240 -12.29 -14.06 -1.61
CA ALA A 240 -12.50 -14.40 -3.02
C ALA A 240 -13.98 -14.48 -3.38
N LEU A 241 -14.77 -15.09 -2.50
CA LEU A 241 -16.19 -15.28 -2.66
C LEU A 241 -16.97 -13.96 -2.56
N LEU A 242 -16.61 -13.10 -1.61
CA LEU A 242 -17.26 -11.79 -1.46
C LEU A 242 -16.93 -10.84 -2.61
N LEU A 243 -15.68 -10.80 -3.05
CA LEU A 243 -15.22 -9.91 -4.13
C LEU A 243 -15.49 -10.47 -5.53
N GLY A 244 -15.85 -11.75 -5.63
CA GLY A 244 -16.21 -12.42 -6.88
C GLY A 244 -15.02 -12.90 -7.70
N THR A 245 -13.79 -12.88 -7.15
CA THR A 245 -12.60 -13.35 -7.88
C THR A 245 -12.58 -14.87 -8.07
N SER A 246 -13.36 -15.62 -7.30
CA SER A 246 -13.55 -17.07 -7.49
C SER A 246 -14.49 -17.41 -8.66
N ARG A 247 -15.11 -16.43 -9.31
CA ARG A 247 -16.05 -16.62 -10.43
C ARG A 247 -15.29 -16.80 -11.74
N THR A 248 -14.82 -18.01 -12.01
CA THR A 248 -14.03 -18.33 -13.21
C THR A 248 -14.73 -17.94 -14.53
N GLU A 249 -16.06 -17.98 -14.59
CA GLU A 249 -16.86 -17.55 -15.75
C GLU A 249 -16.81 -16.05 -16.05
N ASP A 250 -16.55 -15.22 -15.03
CA ASP A 250 -16.44 -13.76 -15.16
C ASP A 250 -15.03 -13.36 -15.67
N PHE A 251 -14.03 -14.24 -15.50
CA PHE A 251 -12.64 -14.06 -15.92
C PHE A 251 -12.23 -15.05 -17.02
N GLN A 252 -13.20 -15.64 -17.71
CA GLN A 252 -12.93 -16.63 -18.75
C GLN A 252 -12.07 -16.02 -19.88
N ASP A 253 -10.97 -16.70 -20.23
CA ASP A 253 -10.04 -16.32 -21.30
C ASP A 253 -9.34 -14.96 -21.09
N VAL A 254 -9.38 -14.40 -19.87
CA VAL A 254 -8.73 -13.13 -19.51
C VAL A 254 -7.93 -13.26 -18.21
N GLU A 255 -7.16 -12.23 -17.85
CA GLU A 255 -6.33 -12.23 -16.65
C GLU A 255 -7.18 -12.32 -15.37
N PRO A 256 -6.91 -13.28 -14.47
CA PRO A 256 -7.63 -13.39 -13.20
C PRO A 256 -7.20 -12.30 -12.22
N GLU A 257 -7.96 -12.18 -11.13
CA GLU A 257 -7.62 -11.35 -9.98
C GLU A 257 -7.33 -12.22 -8.75
N HIS A 258 -6.24 -11.90 -8.05
CA HIS A 258 -5.91 -12.47 -6.76
C HIS A 258 -6.64 -11.69 -5.66
N PRO A 259 -7.43 -12.33 -4.78
CA PRO A 259 -8.12 -11.65 -3.68
C PRO A 259 -7.14 -11.29 -2.56
N ASP A 260 -6.84 -10.02 -2.33
CA ASP A 260 -5.82 -9.62 -1.35
C ASP A 260 -6.41 -9.48 0.06
N CYS A 261 -7.25 -8.47 0.28
CA CYS A 261 -7.76 -8.16 1.62
C CYS A 261 -9.13 -7.47 1.61
N LEU A 262 -9.76 -7.48 2.79
CA LEU A 262 -10.93 -6.69 3.13
C LEU A 262 -10.59 -5.76 4.28
N ALA A 263 -11.24 -4.61 4.30
CA ALA A 263 -11.25 -3.68 5.42
C ALA A 263 -12.67 -3.24 5.71
N VAL A 264 -12.96 -2.99 6.98
CA VAL A 264 -14.16 -2.25 7.37
C VAL A 264 -13.82 -0.77 7.50
N VAL A 265 -14.68 0.09 6.97
CA VAL A 265 -14.58 1.56 7.07
C VAL A 265 -15.85 2.08 7.73
N TRP A 266 -15.72 3.00 8.68
CA TRP A 266 -16.88 3.58 9.38
C TRP A 266 -16.62 5.02 9.82
N PRO A 267 -17.66 5.87 9.89
CA PRO A 267 -17.54 7.23 10.42
C PRO A 267 -17.29 7.22 11.94
N SER A 268 -16.43 8.11 12.45
CA SER A 268 -16.28 8.31 13.89
C SER A 268 -17.62 8.73 14.52
N GLY A 269 -17.95 8.18 15.69
CA GLY A 269 -19.28 8.23 16.28
C GLY A 269 -19.67 9.58 16.87
N ASP A 270 -20.14 10.49 16.03
CA ASP A 270 -21.01 11.63 16.39
C ASP A 270 -22.28 11.66 15.52
N VAL A 271 -22.70 10.50 15.02
CA VAL A 271 -24.04 10.36 14.42
C VAL A 271 -25.04 10.37 15.56
N LYS A 272 -25.83 11.46 15.67
CA LYS A 272 -26.91 11.62 16.64
C LYS A 272 -27.66 10.30 16.83
N ARG A 273 -27.66 9.78 18.07
CA ARG A 273 -28.29 8.52 18.52
C ARG A 273 -29.82 8.46 18.35
N GLU A 274 -30.40 9.21 17.43
CA GLU A 274 -31.86 9.39 17.34
C GLU A 274 -32.56 8.35 16.46
N ALA A 275 -31.85 7.39 15.85
CA ALA A 275 -32.49 6.48 14.90
C ALA A 275 -31.98 5.02 14.85
N LEU A 276 -31.46 4.41 15.91
CA LEU A 276 -31.22 2.94 15.90
C LEU A 276 -31.43 2.32 17.30
N PHE A 277 -32.46 1.48 17.42
CA PHE A 277 -32.90 0.79 18.66
C PHE A 277 -32.05 -0.45 19.04
N VAL A 278 -30.78 -0.51 18.66
CA VAL A 278 -29.91 -1.64 19.05
C VAL A 278 -28.85 -1.12 20.01
N LYS A 279 -29.09 -1.32 21.32
CA LYS A 279 -28.01 -1.23 22.32
C LYS A 279 -26.96 -2.27 21.96
N ARG A 280 -25.73 -1.85 21.70
CA ARG A 280 -24.57 -2.75 21.74
C ARG A 280 -24.19 -2.97 23.19
N ASP A 281 -24.24 -4.23 23.62
CA ASP A 281 -23.75 -4.66 24.93
C ASP A 281 -22.25 -5.04 24.89
N ASP A 282 -21.62 -5.10 23.70
CA ASP A 282 -20.23 -5.54 23.54
C ASP A 282 -19.31 -4.42 22.98
N PRO A 283 -18.23 -4.03 23.69
CA PRO A 283 -17.28 -3.01 23.23
C PRO A 283 -16.31 -3.51 22.14
N GLU A 284 -16.39 -4.78 21.73
CA GLU A 284 -15.49 -5.36 20.72
C GLU A 284 -16.08 -5.41 19.30
N MET A 285 -15.22 -5.17 18.32
CA MET A 285 -15.51 -5.32 16.89
C MET A 285 -14.71 -6.50 16.33
N PRO A 286 -15.34 -7.49 15.68
CA PRO A 286 -14.62 -8.59 15.05
C PRO A 286 -13.82 -8.08 13.84
N LEU A 287 -12.67 -8.70 13.59
CA LEU A 287 -11.88 -8.50 12.37
C LEU A 287 -12.06 -9.67 11.38
N PHE A 288 -13.20 -10.34 11.43
CA PHE A 288 -13.57 -11.43 10.55
C PHE A 288 -15.02 -11.29 10.08
N LEU A 289 -15.39 -12.06 9.06
CA LEU A 289 -16.74 -12.16 8.54
C LEU A 289 -17.28 -13.56 8.77
N ASP A 290 -18.60 -13.69 8.89
CA ASP A 290 -19.26 -14.99 8.88
C ASP A 290 -19.25 -15.57 7.45
N PRO A 291 -18.54 -16.68 7.19
CA PRO A 291 -18.46 -17.27 5.85
C PRO A 291 -19.83 -17.74 5.33
N VAL A 292 -20.77 -18.08 6.21
CA VAL A 292 -22.13 -18.48 5.82
C VAL A 292 -22.88 -17.30 5.23
N VAL A 293 -22.79 -16.13 5.87
CA VAL A 293 -23.41 -14.89 5.38
C VAL A 293 -22.81 -14.49 4.03
N VAL A 294 -21.48 -14.58 3.88
CA VAL A 294 -20.80 -14.29 2.61
C VAL A 294 -21.23 -15.25 1.51
N LYS A 295 -21.36 -16.55 1.81
CA LYS A 295 -21.83 -17.55 0.83
C LYS A 295 -23.27 -17.30 0.38
N GLU A 296 -24.15 -16.88 1.28
CA GLU A 296 -25.52 -16.49 0.92
C GLU A 296 -25.56 -15.26 0.02
N LEU A 297 -24.71 -14.27 0.27
CA LEU A 297 -24.58 -13.07 -0.58
C LEU A 297 -24.09 -13.43 -1.98
N ALA A 298 -23.06 -14.27 -2.06
CA ALA A 298 -22.44 -14.67 -3.33
C ALA A 298 -23.35 -15.56 -4.21
N ALA A 299 -24.40 -16.16 -3.64
CA ALA A 299 -25.41 -16.91 -4.39
C ALA A 299 -26.39 -16.02 -5.18
N GLY A 300 -26.29 -14.69 -5.04
CA GLY A 300 -27.12 -13.72 -5.75
C GLY A 300 -26.81 -13.60 -7.25
N LEU A 301 -27.47 -12.63 -7.89
CA LEU A 301 -27.23 -12.29 -9.29
C LEU A 301 -25.96 -11.43 -9.43
N TRP A 302 -25.08 -11.85 -10.35
CA TRP A 302 -23.85 -11.15 -10.71
C TRP A 302 -23.95 -10.48 -12.08
N TYR A 303 -23.23 -9.37 -12.26
CA TYR A 303 -23.28 -8.55 -13.48
C TYR A 303 -21.89 -8.27 -14.04
N GLY A 304 -21.75 -8.45 -15.35
CA GLY A 304 -20.57 -8.07 -16.12
C GLY A 304 -19.46 -9.13 -16.13
N LYS A 305 -18.56 -9.00 -17.12
CA LYS A 305 -17.39 -9.87 -17.31
C LYS A 305 -16.12 -9.03 -17.43
N ALA A 306 -15.01 -9.52 -16.87
CA ALA A 306 -13.74 -8.82 -16.91
C ALA A 306 -13.28 -8.63 -18.36
N ASN A 307 -12.85 -7.41 -18.71
CA ASN A 307 -12.21 -7.15 -19.98
C ASN A 307 -10.83 -7.81 -20.06
N GLN A 308 -10.38 -8.11 -21.27
CA GLN A 308 -9.00 -8.52 -21.52
C GLN A 308 -8.05 -7.35 -21.29
N LEU A 309 -6.97 -7.55 -20.53
CA LEU A 309 -5.99 -6.51 -20.26
C LEU A 309 -4.80 -6.57 -21.21
N SER A 310 -4.40 -7.76 -21.65
CA SER A 310 -3.28 -7.96 -22.57
C SER A 310 -3.68 -8.90 -23.70
N GLY A 311 -3.20 -8.63 -24.92
CA GLY A 311 -3.54 -9.41 -26.12
C GLY A 311 -3.05 -10.86 -26.03
N GLU A 312 -1.76 -11.05 -25.76
CA GLU A 312 -1.12 -12.36 -25.58
C GLU A 312 -0.18 -12.36 -24.36
N HIS A 313 -0.05 -13.50 -23.68
CA HIS A 313 0.96 -13.72 -22.64
C HIS A 313 2.14 -14.49 -23.23
N GLY A 314 3.20 -13.78 -23.62
CA GLY A 314 4.37 -14.40 -24.25
C GLY A 314 5.11 -15.41 -23.36
N VAL A 315 4.95 -15.33 -22.03
CA VAL A 315 5.52 -16.24 -21.02
C VAL A 315 4.58 -16.34 -19.83
N HIS A 316 4.39 -17.55 -19.32
CA HIS A 316 3.75 -17.79 -18.03
C HIS A 316 4.80 -18.03 -16.94
N TRP A 317 4.63 -17.43 -15.77
CA TRP A 317 5.60 -17.48 -14.66
C TRP A 317 5.05 -18.36 -13.53
N ASP A 318 5.21 -19.69 -13.66
CA ASP A 318 4.69 -20.69 -12.71
C ASP A 318 5.00 -20.36 -11.24
N ILE A 319 6.17 -19.75 -10.99
CA ILE A 319 6.61 -19.42 -9.63
C ILE A 319 5.73 -18.35 -8.95
N ILE A 320 5.05 -17.50 -9.72
CA ILE A 320 4.08 -16.52 -9.19
C ILE A 320 2.83 -17.25 -8.70
N ASP A 321 2.34 -18.23 -9.46
CA ASP A 321 1.18 -19.03 -9.08
C ASP A 321 1.52 -19.93 -7.89
N ASP A 322 2.72 -20.51 -7.88
CA ASP A 322 3.22 -21.32 -6.77
C ASP A 322 3.29 -20.52 -5.47
N VAL A 323 3.89 -19.33 -5.48
CA VAL A 323 3.98 -18.48 -4.27
C VAL A 323 2.61 -17.97 -3.84
N ALA A 324 1.74 -17.58 -4.78
CA ALA A 324 0.39 -17.13 -4.47
C ALA A 324 -0.42 -18.23 -3.78
N ALA A 325 -0.36 -19.46 -4.31
CA ALA A 325 -0.99 -20.63 -3.69
C ALA A 325 -0.35 -21.01 -2.35
N ALA A 326 0.97 -20.94 -2.22
CA ALA A 326 1.68 -21.22 -0.97
C ALA A 326 1.31 -20.23 0.14
N SER A 327 1.15 -18.95 -0.21
CA SER A 327 0.77 -17.90 0.73
C SER A 327 -0.74 -17.77 0.95
N TRP A 328 -1.55 -18.67 0.38
CA TRP A 328 -3.01 -18.60 0.49
C TRP A 328 -3.46 -18.75 1.95
N LYS A 329 -4.18 -17.75 2.47
CA LYS A 329 -4.59 -17.76 3.88
C LYS A 329 -5.84 -18.62 4.08
N VAL A 330 -5.65 -19.85 4.58
CA VAL A 330 -6.75 -20.78 4.91
C VAL A 330 -7.25 -20.65 6.36
N LEU A 331 -6.52 -19.93 7.21
CA LEU A 331 -6.84 -19.84 8.64
C LEU A 331 -7.88 -18.74 8.90
N VAL A 332 -9.01 -19.15 9.48
CA VAL A 332 -9.99 -18.23 10.08
C VAL A 332 -9.60 -17.98 11.52
N GLU A 333 -9.27 -16.73 11.84
CA GLU A 333 -8.93 -16.30 13.20
C GLU A 333 -10.06 -15.46 13.78
N LYS A 334 -10.49 -15.77 15.00
CA LYS A 334 -11.51 -14.98 15.72
C LYS A 334 -10.88 -13.76 16.38
N LEU A 335 -10.27 -12.89 15.56
CA LEU A 335 -9.67 -11.64 16.01
C LEU A 335 -10.77 -10.61 16.31
N SER A 336 -10.58 -9.85 17.38
CA SER A 336 -11.42 -8.71 17.73
C SER A 336 -10.57 -7.55 18.21
N ILE A 337 -11.09 -6.33 18.08
CA ILE A 337 -10.49 -5.12 18.61
C ILE A 337 -11.51 -4.34 19.44
N SER A 338 -11.05 -3.74 20.54
CA SER A 338 -11.90 -2.88 21.36
C SER A 338 -12.12 -1.54 20.65
N LEU A 339 -13.39 -1.13 20.56
CA LEU A 339 -13.74 0.20 20.06
C LEU A 339 -13.42 1.26 21.12
N PRO A 340 -12.95 2.46 20.74
CA PRO A 340 -12.67 3.52 21.69
C PRO A 340 -13.95 3.89 22.47
N THR A 341 -13.91 3.80 23.79
CA THR A 341 -15.06 4.05 24.67
C THR A 341 -15.22 5.52 25.07
N SER A 342 -14.19 6.35 24.84
CA SER A 342 -14.17 7.80 25.06
C SER A 342 -12.94 8.39 24.39
N SER A 343 -13.04 9.63 23.89
CA SER A 343 -11.89 10.42 23.44
C SER A 343 -11.01 10.75 24.64
N VAL A 344 -10.02 9.91 24.94
CA VAL A 344 -8.98 10.26 25.92
C VAL A 344 -8.06 11.27 25.24
N PRO A 345 -7.82 12.47 25.82
CA PRO A 345 -6.80 13.37 25.32
C PRO A 345 -5.45 12.67 25.48
N ILE A 346 -4.79 12.33 24.37
CA ILE A 346 -3.43 11.80 24.44
C ILE A 346 -2.49 12.96 24.77
N SER A 347 -1.67 12.74 25.79
CA SER A 347 -0.64 13.64 26.34
C SER A 347 0.13 14.44 25.28
N ASP A 348 0.39 15.72 25.60
CA ASP A 348 1.04 16.80 24.85
C ASP A 348 2.49 16.55 24.35
N THR A 349 2.96 15.30 24.25
CA THR A 349 4.38 15.00 24.02
C THR A 349 4.82 14.99 22.55
N LEU A 350 3.98 15.40 21.60
CA LEU A 350 4.35 15.67 20.20
C LEU A 350 4.40 17.18 19.88
N HIS A 351 4.41 18.04 20.90
CA HIS A 351 4.53 19.49 20.71
C HIS A 351 5.99 19.95 20.72
N ALA A 352 6.67 19.76 19.58
CA ALA A 352 7.94 20.43 19.32
C ALA A 352 8.17 20.73 17.82
N SER A 353 7.19 21.31 17.11
CA SER A 353 7.42 21.99 15.81
C SER A 353 6.17 22.63 15.17
N LEU A 354 5.31 23.27 15.97
CA LEU A 354 4.24 24.13 15.42
C LEU A 354 4.54 25.61 15.71
N GLU A 355 5.59 26.12 15.07
CA GLU A 355 5.69 27.56 14.80
C GLU A 355 5.49 27.77 13.29
N THR A 356 4.29 28.19 12.90
CA THR A 356 4.02 29.23 11.90
C THR A 356 2.50 29.35 11.69
N ASN A 357 2.05 30.60 11.64
CA ASN A 357 0.65 31.02 11.61
C ASN A 357 0.12 31.16 10.17
N ASP A 358 0.56 30.27 9.26
CA ASP A 358 0.04 30.11 7.90
C ASP A 358 -0.62 28.73 7.83
N ALA A 359 -1.88 28.66 7.39
CA ALA A 359 -2.55 27.37 7.18
C ALA A 359 -1.73 26.57 6.15
N GLY A 360 -1.16 25.44 6.61
CA GLY A 360 -0.37 24.54 5.76
C GLY A 360 -1.21 23.95 4.61
N PRO A 361 -0.60 23.17 3.70
CA PRO A 361 -1.33 22.54 2.61
C PRO A 361 -2.39 21.56 3.16
N SER A 362 -3.55 21.50 2.50
CA SER A 362 -4.57 20.49 2.82
C SER A 362 -4.08 19.07 2.51
N ALA A 363 -4.61 18.07 3.22
CA ALA A 363 -4.30 16.67 2.97
C ALA A 363 -4.59 16.28 1.51
N GLY A 364 -5.74 16.72 0.98
CA GLY A 364 -6.13 16.49 -0.40
C GLY A 364 -5.22 17.17 -1.41
N GLN A 365 -4.57 18.28 -1.08
CA GLN A 365 -3.53 18.87 -1.93
C GLN A 365 -2.28 17.99 -1.94
N ILE A 366 -1.78 17.59 -0.76
CA ILE A 366 -0.60 16.72 -0.63
C ILE A 366 -0.80 15.38 -1.37
N ILE A 367 -1.96 14.75 -1.22
CA ILE A 367 -2.29 13.49 -1.91
C ILE A 367 -2.29 13.67 -3.43
N ARG A 368 -2.98 14.70 -3.95
CA ARG A 368 -3.10 14.92 -5.41
C ARG A 368 -1.79 15.32 -6.06
N GLN A 369 -0.95 16.10 -5.37
CA GLN A 369 0.33 16.55 -5.91
C GLN A 369 1.41 15.48 -5.86
N ARG A 370 1.28 14.47 -4.97
CA ARG A 370 2.30 13.44 -4.73
C ARG A 370 2.82 12.83 -6.02
N ARG A 371 4.13 12.88 -6.26
CA ARG A 371 4.78 12.17 -7.38
C ARG A 371 6.03 11.43 -6.92
N SER A 372 6.29 10.30 -7.56
CA SER A 372 7.54 9.57 -7.39
C SER A 372 8.65 10.32 -8.10
N ALA A 373 9.73 10.65 -7.39
CA ALA A 373 10.89 11.30 -7.99
C ALA A 373 11.58 10.36 -9.01
N VAL A 374 11.97 10.91 -10.15
CA VAL A 374 12.72 10.17 -11.19
C VAL A 374 14.23 10.37 -11.02
N SER A 375 14.64 11.52 -10.46
CA SER A 375 16.03 11.82 -10.10
C SER A 375 16.08 12.93 -9.03
N PHE A 376 17.22 13.04 -8.36
CA PHE A 376 17.50 14.09 -7.38
C PHE A 376 18.70 14.94 -7.78
N ASP A 377 18.77 16.16 -7.25
CA ASP A 377 19.77 17.16 -7.67
C ASP A 377 21.17 16.97 -7.04
N GLY A 378 21.31 16.02 -6.10
CA GLY A 378 22.56 15.74 -5.39
C GLY A 378 22.99 16.82 -4.41
N LYS A 379 22.17 17.85 -4.16
CA LYS A 379 22.54 19.07 -3.43
C LYS A 379 21.55 19.47 -2.35
N THR A 380 20.27 19.24 -2.55
CA THR A 380 19.23 19.61 -1.59
C THR A 380 19.45 18.88 -0.26
N SER A 381 19.55 19.65 0.83
CA SER A 381 19.55 19.15 2.20
C SER A 381 18.17 19.30 2.84
N ILE A 382 17.94 18.55 3.92
CA ILE A 382 16.79 18.74 4.80
C ILE A 382 17.25 18.98 6.23
N SER A 383 16.46 19.67 7.03
CA SER A 383 16.77 19.84 8.45
C SER A 383 16.64 18.51 9.21
N SER A 384 17.42 18.34 10.29
CA SER A 384 17.25 17.21 11.21
C SER A 384 15.84 17.16 11.81
N ALA A 385 15.20 18.31 12.08
CA ALA A 385 13.82 18.37 12.55
C ALA A 385 12.83 17.75 11.54
N THR A 386 12.97 18.09 10.25
CA THR A 386 12.18 17.49 9.17
C THR A 386 12.41 15.98 9.09
N PHE A 387 13.68 15.54 9.18
CA PHE A 387 14.02 14.13 9.18
C PHE A 387 13.43 13.37 10.38
N PHE A 388 13.54 13.91 11.60
CA PHE A 388 12.98 13.28 12.79
C PHE A 388 11.45 13.20 12.73
N ARG A 389 10.77 14.25 12.26
CA ARG A 389 9.32 14.21 12.01
C ARG A 389 8.93 13.06 11.07
N MET A 390 9.67 12.86 9.97
CA MET A 390 9.45 11.72 9.07
C MET A 390 9.65 10.37 9.78
N MET A 391 10.66 10.26 10.63
CA MET A 391 10.93 9.03 11.40
C MET A 391 9.85 8.77 12.46
N GLU A 392 9.34 9.80 13.13
CA GLU A 392 8.22 9.70 14.07
C GLU A 392 6.93 9.27 13.37
N ARG A 393 6.63 9.80 12.18
CA ARG A 393 5.45 9.46 11.38
C ARG A 393 5.39 8.00 10.97
N VAL A 394 6.54 7.33 10.84
CA VAL A 394 6.60 5.89 10.53
C VAL A 394 6.59 4.99 11.78
N MET A 395 6.53 5.55 12.98
CA MET A 395 6.44 4.75 14.21
C MET A 395 5.00 4.25 14.43
N PRO A 396 4.80 2.93 14.56
CA PRO A 396 3.47 2.35 14.72
C PRO A 396 2.93 2.41 16.16
N CYS A 397 3.79 2.71 17.15
CA CYS A 397 3.44 2.71 18.58
C CYS A 397 2.71 1.41 18.99
N ALA A 398 3.32 0.26 18.68
CA ALA A 398 2.70 -1.06 18.82
C ALA A 398 2.40 -1.47 20.28
N ASP A 399 2.95 -0.75 21.24
CA ASP A 399 2.63 -0.81 22.67
C ASP A 399 1.19 -0.36 23.00
N ARG A 400 0.54 0.37 22.07
CA ARG A 400 -0.84 0.83 22.20
C ARG A 400 -1.84 -0.16 21.59
N PRO A 401 -3.08 -0.21 22.11
CA PRO A 401 -4.20 -0.88 21.43
C PRO A 401 -4.32 -0.42 19.99
N GLN A 402 -4.74 -1.31 19.08
CA GLN A 402 -4.70 -1.05 17.63
C GLN A 402 -5.33 0.30 17.23
N LEU A 403 -6.54 0.61 17.70
CA LEU A 403 -7.24 1.84 17.32
C LEU A 403 -6.72 3.11 18.01
N ASP A 404 -5.80 2.98 18.97
CA ASP A 404 -5.12 4.09 19.64
C ASP A 404 -3.73 4.38 19.03
N ARG A 405 -3.33 3.59 18.02
CA ARG A 405 -2.10 3.80 17.25
C ARG A 405 -2.25 5.04 16.35
N PRO A 406 -1.16 5.75 16.04
CA PRO A 406 -1.21 6.92 15.17
C PRO A 406 -1.66 6.52 13.75
N MET A 407 -2.49 7.34 13.11
CA MET A 407 -2.87 7.16 11.70
C MET A 407 -1.61 7.20 10.80
N PRO A 408 -1.43 6.29 9.83
CA PRO A 408 -2.36 5.22 9.40
C PRO A 408 -2.12 3.86 10.08
N TRP A 409 -1.26 3.77 11.11
CA TRP A 409 -0.89 2.51 11.76
C TRP A 409 -2.02 1.86 12.56
N ASP A 410 -3.11 2.58 12.81
CA ASP A 410 -4.35 2.04 13.36
C ASP A 410 -5.07 1.04 12.43
N VAL A 411 -4.76 1.07 11.12
CA VAL A 411 -5.25 0.07 10.16
C VAL A 411 -4.52 -1.28 10.30
N TRP A 412 -3.32 -1.28 10.86
CA TRP A 412 -2.42 -2.44 10.89
C TRP A 412 -2.57 -3.24 12.19
N SER A 413 -3.03 -4.48 12.06
CA SER A 413 -3.39 -5.33 13.22
C SER A 413 -2.20 -5.96 13.95
N TYR A 414 -1.00 -5.90 13.38
CA TYR A 414 0.16 -6.61 13.90
C TYR A 414 1.17 -5.66 14.56
N ASN A 415 2.06 -6.23 15.37
CA ASN A 415 3.29 -5.53 15.74
C ASN A 415 4.18 -5.43 14.49
N PRO A 416 4.92 -4.33 14.30
CA PRO A 416 5.72 -4.15 13.10
C PRO A 416 6.77 -5.25 12.99
N ALA A 417 6.93 -5.76 11.78
CA ALA A 417 8.03 -6.66 11.45
C ALA A 417 9.14 -5.93 10.69
N ILE A 418 8.92 -4.68 10.26
CA ILE A 418 9.87 -3.90 9.47
C ILE A 418 10.58 -2.83 10.29
N HIS A 419 11.89 -2.78 10.15
CA HIS A 419 12.78 -1.74 10.66
C HIS A 419 13.56 -1.07 9.52
N LEU A 420 14.15 0.10 9.75
CA LEU A 420 14.80 0.86 8.68
C LEU A 420 16.31 0.88 8.87
N LEU A 421 17.06 0.44 7.86
CA LEU A 421 18.50 0.69 7.73
C LEU A 421 18.70 1.92 6.84
N LEU A 422 19.10 3.04 7.43
CA LEU A 422 19.19 4.33 6.75
C LEU A 422 20.61 4.71 6.36
N PHE A 423 20.73 5.25 5.17
CA PHE A 423 21.90 5.89 4.60
C PHE A 423 21.66 7.41 4.63
N VAL A 424 22.23 8.09 5.62
CA VAL A 424 22.07 9.55 5.78
C VAL A 424 23.18 10.26 4.99
N HIS A 425 22.81 11.22 4.15
CA HIS A 425 23.75 11.92 3.25
C HIS A 425 23.80 13.43 3.48
N ARG A 426 22.64 14.11 3.50
CA ARG A 426 22.49 15.57 3.56
C ARG A 426 21.34 15.97 4.48
N VAL A 427 21.43 15.54 5.73
CA VAL A 427 20.51 15.96 6.80
C VAL A 427 21.25 16.93 7.71
N ASP A 428 20.90 18.21 7.65
CA ASP A 428 21.55 19.27 8.41
C ASP A 428 21.39 19.02 9.91
N GLY A 429 22.50 18.94 10.64
CA GLY A 429 22.53 18.60 12.06
C GLY A 429 22.76 17.12 12.37
N LEU A 430 22.76 16.24 11.36
CA LEU A 430 23.18 14.83 11.49
C LEU A 430 24.49 14.57 10.75
N ARG A 431 25.28 13.62 11.26
CA ARG A 431 26.49 13.17 10.57
C ARG A 431 26.09 12.24 9.42
N PRO A 432 26.71 12.37 8.23
CA PRO A 432 26.54 11.36 7.20
C PRO A 432 27.01 9.99 7.69
N GLY A 433 26.25 8.95 7.36
CA GLY A 433 26.55 7.61 7.83
C GLY A 433 25.38 6.64 7.79
N LEU A 434 25.56 5.52 8.50
CA LEU A 434 24.55 4.48 8.65
C LEU A 434 23.82 4.61 9.96
N TYR A 435 22.49 4.52 9.90
CA TYR A 435 21.59 4.58 11.03
C TYR A 435 20.59 3.43 10.99
N VAL A 436 20.00 3.08 12.13
CA VAL A 436 18.88 2.15 12.20
C VAL A 436 17.75 2.75 13.03
N LEU A 437 16.54 2.75 12.46
CA LEU A 437 15.31 3.04 13.19
C LEU A 437 14.65 1.72 13.62
N VAL A 438 14.57 1.50 14.92
CA VAL A 438 13.97 0.30 15.53
C VAL A 438 12.49 0.56 15.80
N ARG A 439 11.64 0.27 14.81
CA ARG A 439 10.19 0.56 14.88
C ARG A 439 9.40 -0.13 16.00
N ASP A 440 9.93 -1.19 16.60
CA ASP A 440 9.44 -1.78 17.86
C ASP A 440 10.61 -1.86 18.85
N PRO A 441 10.63 -1.01 19.91
CA PRO A 441 11.73 -0.98 20.88
C PRO A 441 12.03 -2.34 21.53
N MET A 442 11.04 -3.24 21.63
CA MET A 442 11.23 -4.58 22.19
C MET A 442 12.12 -5.47 21.29
N LYS A 443 12.31 -5.08 20.02
CA LYS A 443 13.11 -5.82 19.04
C LYS A 443 14.57 -5.37 18.97
N LEU A 444 14.96 -4.34 19.73
CA LEU A 444 16.35 -3.88 19.76
C LEU A 444 17.36 -5.02 20.05
N PRO A 445 17.17 -5.89 21.07
CA PRO A 445 18.11 -6.98 21.33
C PRO A 445 18.20 -7.98 20.17
N PHE A 446 17.05 -8.29 19.55
CA PHE A 446 16.99 -9.18 18.39
C PHE A 446 17.76 -8.62 17.19
N LEU A 447 17.60 -7.33 16.89
CA LEU A 447 18.34 -6.66 15.81
C LEU A 447 19.84 -6.63 16.08
N GLN A 448 20.26 -6.27 17.30
CA GLN A 448 21.66 -6.26 17.69
C GLN A 448 22.30 -7.66 17.58
N GLN A 449 21.58 -8.71 17.96
CA GLN A 449 22.06 -10.09 17.85
C GLN A 449 22.12 -10.58 16.40
N SER A 450 21.23 -10.08 15.54
CA SER A 450 21.13 -10.48 14.13
C SER A 450 22.12 -9.76 13.22
N MET A 451 22.72 -8.67 13.70
CA MET A 451 23.69 -7.83 12.98
C MET A 451 25.11 -8.05 13.51
N ASN A 452 26.10 -7.41 12.89
CA ASN A 452 27.49 -7.51 13.32
C ASN A 452 27.63 -7.11 14.81
N PRO A 453 28.14 -8.00 15.70
CA PRO A 453 28.30 -7.72 17.13
C PRO A 453 29.35 -6.64 17.42
N GLU A 454 30.21 -6.28 16.45
CA GLU A 454 31.18 -5.20 16.58
C GLU A 454 30.58 -3.81 16.30
N LEU A 455 29.33 -3.72 15.82
CA LEU A 455 28.65 -2.45 15.61
C LEU A 455 28.34 -1.79 16.96
N VAL A 456 28.72 -0.53 17.11
CA VAL A 456 28.40 0.29 18.28
C VAL A 456 27.10 1.05 18.00
N TRP A 457 26.04 0.68 18.73
CA TRP A 457 24.74 1.32 18.61
C TRP A 457 24.67 2.53 19.54
N SER A 458 24.86 3.73 18.98
CA SER A 458 24.75 4.98 19.74
C SER A 458 23.44 5.68 19.40
N PRO A 459 22.69 6.26 20.35
CA PRO A 459 21.55 7.12 20.02
C PRO A 459 21.96 8.22 19.03
N ALA A 460 21.11 8.49 18.03
CA ALA A 460 21.40 9.53 17.05
C ALA A 460 21.51 10.92 17.73
N PRO A 461 22.52 11.74 17.39
CA PRO A 461 22.68 13.06 17.99
C PRO A 461 21.47 13.96 17.75
N GLY A 462 20.98 14.63 18.80
CA GLY A 462 19.83 15.55 18.71
C GLY A 462 18.48 14.85 18.46
N CYS A 463 18.44 13.52 18.53
CA CYS A 463 17.21 12.74 18.35
C CYS A 463 16.20 13.04 19.47
N PRO A 464 14.91 13.24 19.15
CA PRO A 464 13.85 13.40 20.14
C PRO A 464 13.78 12.23 21.13
N GLU A 465 13.35 12.54 22.36
CA GLU A 465 13.13 11.51 23.39
C GLU A 465 12.04 10.53 22.93
N GLY A 466 12.32 9.23 23.05
CA GLY A 466 11.38 8.18 22.66
C GLY A 466 11.47 7.73 21.20
N LEU A 467 12.23 8.40 20.32
CA LEU A 467 12.48 7.93 18.96
C LEU A 467 13.70 6.97 18.95
N PRO A 468 13.52 5.65 18.69
CA PRO A 468 14.58 4.65 18.78
C PRO A 468 15.45 4.62 17.51
N LEU A 469 16.14 5.73 17.26
CA LEU A 469 17.06 5.90 16.14
C LEU A 469 18.52 5.81 16.62
N TYR A 470 19.26 4.87 16.06
CA TYR A 470 20.64 4.60 16.43
C TYR A 470 21.58 4.89 15.26
N TRP A 471 22.65 5.61 15.54
CA TRP A 471 23.79 5.78 14.65
C TRP A 471 24.76 4.61 14.82
N LEU A 472 25.15 4.00 13.71
CA LEU A 472 26.01 2.81 13.68
C LEU A 472 27.42 3.10 13.20
N LEU A 473 27.55 3.82 12.07
CA LEU A 473 28.83 4.05 11.41
C LEU A 473 28.88 5.47 10.83
N GLU A 474 29.99 6.17 11.05
CA GLU A 474 30.30 7.44 10.38
C GLU A 474 30.85 7.20 8.98
N GLY A 475 30.41 7.96 7.99
CA GLY A 475 31.05 7.97 6.67
C GLY A 475 30.16 8.45 5.54
N ASP A 476 30.80 8.74 4.40
CA ASP A 476 30.08 9.02 3.16
C ASP A 476 29.48 7.73 2.58
N ALA A 477 28.20 7.50 2.87
CA ALA A 477 27.47 6.31 2.46
C ALA A 477 26.87 6.40 1.04
N LYS A 478 27.08 7.50 0.27
CA LYS A 478 26.41 7.71 -1.02
C LYS A 478 26.73 6.64 -2.04
N LYS A 479 28.03 6.34 -2.24
CA LYS A 479 28.46 5.30 -3.20
C LYS A 479 27.95 3.92 -2.82
N LEU A 480 27.91 3.64 -1.53
CA LEU A 480 27.38 2.38 -1.01
C LEU A 480 25.88 2.27 -1.29
N ALA A 481 25.11 3.33 -0.98
CA ALA A 481 23.67 3.40 -1.26
C ALA A 481 23.38 3.20 -2.75
N ILE A 482 24.09 3.91 -3.63
CA ILE A 482 23.99 3.72 -5.09
C ILE A 482 24.26 2.27 -5.46
N GLN A 483 25.36 1.69 -4.99
CA GLN A 483 25.75 0.32 -5.32
C GLN A 483 24.68 -0.69 -4.91
N VAL A 484 24.19 -0.64 -3.68
CA VAL A 484 23.21 -1.64 -3.20
C VAL A 484 21.81 -1.43 -3.78
N SER A 485 21.45 -0.21 -4.20
CA SER A 485 20.20 0.08 -4.89
C SER A 485 20.31 -0.14 -6.41
N CYS A 486 20.91 -1.24 -6.86
CA CYS A 486 21.08 -1.58 -8.29
C CYS A 486 21.80 -0.49 -9.12
N HIS A 487 22.78 0.21 -8.54
CA HIS A 487 23.51 1.31 -9.19
C HIS A 487 22.63 2.51 -9.59
N GLN A 488 21.53 2.74 -8.87
CA GLN A 488 20.66 3.89 -9.12
C GLN A 488 21.16 5.13 -8.36
N ASP A 489 21.58 6.16 -9.11
CA ASP A 489 22.14 7.41 -8.56
C ASP A 489 21.23 8.10 -7.54
N ILE A 490 19.90 7.98 -7.74
CA ILE A 490 18.86 8.55 -6.86
C ILE A 490 18.98 8.10 -5.40
N ALA A 491 19.64 6.97 -5.11
CA ALA A 491 19.88 6.53 -3.75
C ALA A 491 20.94 7.38 -3.03
N GLY A 492 21.97 7.85 -3.73
CA GLY A 492 23.07 8.67 -3.17
C GLY A 492 22.93 10.19 -3.41
N ASP A 493 22.16 10.58 -4.44
CA ASP A 493 21.85 11.98 -4.73
C ASP A 493 20.75 12.57 -3.83
N SER A 494 20.15 11.73 -3.00
CA SER A 494 19.12 12.10 -2.04
C SER A 494 19.67 12.78 -0.79
N ALA A 495 18.76 13.29 0.05
CA ALA A 495 19.11 13.70 1.41
C ALA A 495 19.36 12.48 2.30
N PHE A 496 18.54 11.44 2.15
CA PHE A 496 18.76 10.12 2.73
C PHE A 496 18.03 9.06 1.91
N SER A 497 18.52 7.83 1.99
CA SER A 497 17.88 6.63 1.47
C SER A 497 17.87 5.54 2.54
N PHE A 498 17.09 4.48 2.37
CA PHE A 498 17.06 3.39 3.33
C PHE A 498 16.53 2.09 2.74
N GLY A 499 16.93 0.98 3.37
CA GLY A 499 16.34 -0.34 3.17
C GLY A 499 15.37 -0.67 4.31
N MET A 500 14.18 -1.14 3.97
CA MET A 500 13.21 -1.75 4.88
C MET A 500 13.63 -3.20 5.11
N VAL A 501 14.07 -3.49 6.34
CA VAL A 501 14.57 -4.80 6.76
C VAL A 501 13.52 -5.46 7.64
N ALA A 502 13.05 -6.64 7.23
CA ALA A 502 11.98 -7.38 7.88
C ALA A 502 12.51 -8.52 8.73
N GLU A 503 11.92 -8.72 9.92
CA GLU A 503 11.93 -9.99 10.63
C GLU A 503 11.30 -11.07 9.73
N PHE A 504 12.10 -11.98 9.16
CA PHE A 504 11.68 -12.76 8.00
C PHE A 504 11.40 -14.23 8.34
N GLU A 505 12.42 -15.10 8.39
CA GLU A 505 12.19 -16.54 8.56
C GLU A 505 11.42 -16.86 9.84
N GLY A 506 11.80 -16.26 10.98
CA GLY A 506 11.10 -16.47 12.25
C GLY A 506 9.60 -16.16 12.15
N ARG A 507 9.24 -15.04 11.50
CA ARG A 507 7.83 -14.66 11.30
C ARG A 507 7.07 -15.64 10.43
N LEU A 508 7.69 -16.12 9.35
CA LEU A 508 7.05 -17.10 8.45
C LEU A 508 6.89 -18.46 9.14
N ARG A 509 7.85 -18.88 9.96
CA ARG A 509 7.80 -20.16 10.69
C ARG A 509 6.79 -20.12 11.83
N GLU A 510 6.64 -18.98 12.51
CA GLU A 510 5.67 -18.79 13.59
C GLU A 510 4.24 -18.58 13.07
N GLY A 511 4.08 -17.74 12.04
CA GLY A 511 2.78 -17.30 11.54
C GLY A 511 2.26 -18.05 10.32
N GLY A 512 3.13 -18.76 9.59
CA GLY A 512 2.81 -19.44 8.34
C GLY A 512 3.10 -18.61 7.08
N ALA A 513 2.99 -19.25 5.91
CA ALA A 513 3.40 -18.67 4.63
C ALA A 513 2.62 -17.42 4.19
N TRP A 514 1.37 -17.27 4.64
CA TRP A 514 0.52 -16.12 4.35
C TRP A 514 1.02 -14.81 4.95
N TRP A 515 1.97 -14.86 5.90
CA TRP A 515 2.69 -13.69 6.38
C TRP A 515 3.59 -13.05 5.33
N TYR A 516 4.02 -13.81 4.32
CA TYR A 516 4.91 -13.29 3.28
C TYR A 516 4.31 -12.04 2.62
N PRO A 517 3.09 -12.06 2.04
CA PRO A 517 2.37 -10.85 1.62
C PRO A 517 2.34 -9.71 2.65
N ARG A 518 2.06 -10.01 3.94
CA ARG A 518 1.88 -8.99 4.99
C ARG A 518 3.17 -8.20 5.24
N LEU A 519 4.33 -8.83 5.10
CA LEU A 519 5.60 -8.10 5.19
C LEU A 519 5.72 -7.04 4.08
N PHE A 520 5.28 -7.35 2.85
CA PHE A 520 5.27 -6.38 1.74
C PHE A 520 4.17 -5.33 1.91
N TRP A 521 3.01 -5.69 2.48
CA TRP A 521 1.95 -4.74 2.77
C TRP A 521 2.40 -3.69 3.81
N GLU A 522 3.08 -4.13 4.87
CA GLU A 522 3.67 -3.21 5.86
C GLU A 522 4.70 -2.27 5.20
N ALA A 523 5.53 -2.80 4.31
CA ALA A 523 6.53 -2.02 3.58
C ALA A 523 5.89 -0.95 2.69
N GLY A 524 4.85 -1.32 1.94
CA GLY A 524 4.08 -0.39 1.11
C GLY A 524 3.37 0.68 1.93
N LEU A 525 2.74 0.31 3.06
CA LEU A 525 2.10 1.24 3.98
C LEU A 525 3.11 2.26 4.52
N LEU A 526 4.29 1.79 4.94
CA LEU A 526 5.39 2.65 5.39
C LEU A 526 5.84 3.61 4.28
N GLY A 527 6.04 3.09 3.07
CA GLY A 527 6.41 3.88 1.90
C GLY A 527 5.36 4.94 1.57
N GLN A 528 4.07 4.63 1.74
CA GLN A 528 2.99 5.59 1.50
C GLN A 528 3.05 6.79 2.46
N VAL A 529 3.31 6.55 3.75
CA VAL A 529 3.51 7.63 4.73
C VAL A 529 4.66 8.54 4.30
N LEU A 530 5.78 7.95 3.89
CA LEU A 530 6.96 8.72 3.51
C LEU A 530 6.84 9.45 2.19
N TYR A 531 6.03 8.95 1.24
CA TYR A 531 5.67 9.71 0.05
C TYR A 531 4.96 11.01 0.43
N LEU A 532 4.00 10.97 1.36
CA LEU A 532 3.25 12.17 1.74
C LEU A 532 4.05 13.10 2.65
N GLU A 533 4.84 12.57 3.60
CA GLU A 533 5.70 13.42 4.42
C GLU A 533 6.79 14.13 3.60
N ALA A 534 7.32 13.50 2.54
CA ALA A 534 8.25 14.17 1.63
C ALA A 534 7.58 15.35 0.92
N GLU A 535 6.37 15.15 0.39
CA GLU A 535 5.60 16.21 -0.27
C GLU A 535 5.22 17.35 0.70
N ALA A 536 4.84 17.02 1.94
CA ALA A 536 4.57 17.99 2.99
C ALA A 536 5.83 18.80 3.38
N ALA A 537 7.01 18.19 3.28
CA ALA A 537 8.30 18.85 3.47
C ALA A 537 8.80 19.63 2.24
N GLY A 538 8.02 19.68 1.15
CA GLY A 538 8.40 20.38 -0.08
C GLY A 538 9.48 19.69 -0.91
N ILE A 539 9.73 18.40 -0.66
CA ILE A 539 10.66 17.55 -1.42
C ILE A 539 9.91 16.33 -1.98
N ARG A 540 10.61 15.36 -2.55
CA ARG A 540 9.97 14.15 -3.07
C ARG A 540 10.65 12.89 -2.59
N ALA A 541 9.88 11.81 -2.64
CA ALA A 541 10.35 10.48 -2.39
C ALA A 541 10.23 9.58 -3.63
N THR A 542 10.90 8.45 -3.60
CA THR A 542 10.68 7.35 -4.53
C THR A 542 10.95 6.01 -3.85
N GLY A 543 10.09 5.05 -4.13
CA GLY A 543 10.30 3.65 -3.80
C GLY A 543 11.23 2.99 -4.80
N ILE A 544 12.20 2.22 -4.30
CA ILE A 544 13.19 1.51 -5.09
C ILE A 544 12.90 0.01 -4.96
N GLY A 545 12.31 -0.55 -6.01
CA GLY A 545 12.04 -1.99 -6.11
C GLY A 545 13.25 -2.84 -6.52
N CYS A 546 14.27 -2.22 -7.15
CA CYS A 546 15.52 -2.88 -7.52
C CYS A 546 16.63 -2.54 -6.53
N PHE A 547 17.06 -3.54 -5.78
CA PHE A 547 18.21 -3.50 -4.89
C PHE A 547 18.83 -4.89 -4.88
N PHE A 548 20.13 -4.97 -4.59
CA PHE A 548 20.81 -6.25 -4.41
C PHE A 548 20.55 -6.74 -2.99
N ASP A 549 19.71 -7.77 -2.86
CA ASP A 549 19.16 -8.22 -1.58
C ASP A 549 20.27 -8.60 -0.56
N ASP A 550 21.21 -9.48 -0.93
CA ASP A 550 22.28 -9.94 0.00
C ASP A 550 23.37 -8.87 0.25
N PRO A 551 23.83 -8.09 -0.74
CA PRO A 551 24.77 -6.99 -0.48
C PRO A 551 24.28 -5.95 0.54
N VAL A 552 22.97 -5.75 0.67
CA VAL A 552 22.41 -4.91 1.76
C VAL A 552 22.66 -5.54 3.12
N HIS A 553 22.52 -6.87 3.23
CA HIS A 553 22.77 -7.63 4.46
C HIS A 553 24.25 -7.64 4.83
N GLU A 554 25.14 -7.71 3.85
CA GLU A 554 26.59 -7.69 4.04
C GLU A 554 27.08 -6.40 4.73
N ILE A 555 26.45 -5.25 4.47
CA ILE A 555 26.80 -3.96 5.13
C ILE A 555 26.76 -4.06 6.65
N ILE A 556 25.78 -4.81 7.16
CA ILE A 556 25.51 -4.97 8.59
C ILE A 556 25.78 -6.40 9.07
N ALA A 557 26.46 -7.20 8.24
CA ALA A 557 26.79 -8.61 8.43
C ALA A 557 25.61 -9.48 8.91
N VAL A 558 24.40 -9.22 8.42
CA VAL A 558 23.25 -10.10 8.65
C VAL A 558 23.53 -11.46 8.01
N LYS A 559 23.32 -12.54 8.76
CA LYS A 559 23.52 -13.92 8.30
C LYS A 559 22.18 -14.66 8.24
N GLY A 560 22.04 -15.51 7.22
CA GLY A 560 20.86 -16.34 7.05
C GLY A 560 19.61 -15.53 6.67
N LEU A 561 18.45 -16.01 7.10
CA LEU A 561 17.14 -15.48 6.70
C LEU A 561 16.36 -14.83 7.85
N ASN A 562 16.99 -14.57 9.00
CA ASN A 562 16.32 -13.95 10.15
C ASN A 562 15.88 -12.51 9.85
N LEU A 563 16.69 -11.78 9.08
CA LEU A 563 16.40 -10.43 8.61
C LEU A 563 16.57 -10.38 7.09
N GLN A 564 15.57 -9.89 6.36
CA GLN A 564 15.64 -9.75 4.89
C GLN A 564 15.23 -8.35 4.44
N SER A 565 15.84 -7.84 3.37
CA SER A 565 15.51 -6.52 2.82
C SER A 565 14.37 -6.69 1.83
N LEU A 566 13.28 -5.94 2.00
CA LEU A 566 12.05 -6.14 1.21
C LEU A 566 11.74 -4.98 0.28
N TYR A 567 12.12 -3.76 0.68
CA TYR A 567 11.87 -2.54 -0.09
C TYR A 567 12.92 -1.50 0.22
N HIS A 568 13.30 -0.70 -0.77
CA HIS A 568 14.17 0.47 -0.56
C HIS A 568 13.38 1.74 -0.85
N PHE A 569 13.82 2.85 -0.28
CA PHE A 569 13.18 4.14 -0.48
C PHE A 569 14.23 5.24 -0.42
N THR A 570 13.95 6.37 -1.03
CA THR A 570 14.88 7.51 -1.08
C THR A 570 14.13 8.84 -1.10
N ILE A 571 14.67 9.87 -0.45
CA ILE A 571 14.01 11.16 -0.25
C ILE A 571 15.00 12.29 -0.49
N GLY A 572 14.67 13.24 -1.37
CA GLY A 572 15.55 14.35 -1.73
C GLY A 572 14.89 15.40 -2.61
N GLY A 573 15.67 16.44 -2.96
CA GLY A 573 15.23 17.51 -3.85
C GLY A 573 15.05 17.00 -5.29
N PRO A 574 13.82 17.00 -5.85
CA PRO A 574 13.56 16.44 -7.16
C PRO A 574 14.18 17.27 -8.28
N VAL A 575 14.60 16.60 -9.35
CA VAL A 575 14.84 17.25 -10.65
C VAL A 575 13.57 17.12 -11.48
N GLU A 576 13.01 18.25 -11.91
CA GLU A 576 11.83 18.28 -12.76
C GLU A 576 12.19 18.06 -14.23
N ASP A 577 11.46 17.16 -14.89
CA ASP A 577 11.55 17.00 -16.35
C ASP A 577 10.56 17.94 -17.04
N GLY A 578 11.03 19.12 -17.42
CA GLY A 578 10.23 20.14 -18.12
C GLY A 578 9.74 19.73 -19.51
N ARG A 579 10.15 18.56 -20.04
CA ARG A 579 9.66 18.03 -21.32
C ARG A 579 8.32 17.31 -21.19
N LEU A 580 7.94 16.91 -19.98
CA LEU A 580 6.71 16.16 -19.71
C LEU A 580 5.55 17.11 -19.46
N MET A 581 4.52 17.06 -20.30
CA MET A 581 3.28 17.78 -20.04
C MET A 581 2.46 17.04 -18.98
N THR A 582 1.84 17.79 -18.08
CA THR A 582 0.90 17.26 -17.08
C THR A 582 -0.50 17.72 -17.42
N LEU A 583 -1.44 16.79 -17.57
CA LEU A 583 -2.83 17.05 -17.87
C LEU A 583 -3.73 16.71 -16.67
N PRO A 584 -4.93 17.33 -16.56
CA PRO A 584 -5.86 17.05 -15.47
C PRO A 584 -6.32 15.59 -15.45
N PRO A 585 -6.62 15.01 -14.28
CA PRO A 585 -6.91 13.58 -14.12
C PRO A 585 -8.14 13.07 -14.89
N TYR A 586 -9.16 13.92 -15.06
CA TYR A 586 -10.46 13.52 -15.62
C TYR A 586 -10.95 14.44 -16.74
N GLU A 587 -10.04 15.11 -17.45
CA GLU A 587 -10.43 15.98 -18.57
C GLU A 587 -11.22 15.24 -19.65
N HIS A 588 -10.93 13.95 -19.85
CA HIS A 588 -11.61 13.08 -20.81
C HIS A 588 -13.09 12.80 -20.48
N LEU A 589 -13.52 13.05 -19.23
CA LEU A 589 -14.91 12.88 -18.80
C LEU A 589 -15.75 14.15 -18.94
N LYS A 590 -15.12 15.31 -19.16
CA LYS A 590 -15.87 16.55 -19.37
C LYS A 590 -16.65 16.47 -20.69
N PRO A 591 -17.89 16.99 -20.75
CA PRO A 591 -18.63 17.05 -22.00
C PRO A 591 -17.81 17.85 -23.02
N LYS A 592 -17.50 17.27 -24.18
CA LYS A 592 -16.92 18.03 -25.29
C LYS A 592 -17.92 19.13 -25.64
N GLY A 593 -17.60 20.38 -25.32
CA GLY A 593 -18.45 21.51 -25.64
C GLY A 593 -18.86 21.46 -27.10
N LYS A 594 -20.14 21.71 -27.40
CA LYS A 594 -20.59 21.99 -28.77
C LYS A 594 -19.63 23.04 -29.33
N GLY A 595 -18.90 22.67 -30.38
CA GLY A 595 -17.88 23.54 -30.97
C GLY A 595 -18.43 24.95 -31.14
N SER A 596 -17.63 25.95 -30.73
CA SER A 596 -17.85 27.31 -31.17
C SER A 596 -17.91 27.27 -32.70
N ALA A 597 -19.11 27.39 -33.26
CA ALA A 597 -19.26 27.70 -34.66
C ALA A 597 -18.48 28.99 -34.89
N ALA A 598 -17.47 28.91 -35.75
CA ALA A 598 -16.80 30.08 -36.28
C ALA A 598 -17.87 31.01 -36.86
N CYS A 599 -17.87 32.25 -36.39
CA CYS A 599 -18.34 33.42 -37.13
C CYS A 599 -17.17 34.40 -37.17
#